data_AF-A8XS34-F1
#
_entry.id   AF-A8XS34-F1
#
_cell.length_a   1.000
_cell.length_b   1.000
_cell.length_c   1.000
_cell.angle_alpha   90.00
_cell.angle_beta   90.00
_cell.angle_gamma   90.00
#
_symmetry.space_group_name_H-M   'P 1'
#
loop_
_entity.id
_entity.type
_entity.pdbx_description
1 polymer ?
#
loop_
_entity_poly.entity_id
_entity_poly.type
_entity_poly.pdbx_seq_one_letter_code
_entity_poly.pdbx_strand_id
1 'polypeptide(L)'
;MKPTWQRIPIEVKEEIIQFLDFKSSLSEELLADLVKTKNWKNADQIFFYGRQEIPMDSVLHLDKIRFYTTDFTTIDAWNLIDSFITRQNLKPGFGFRVNFGTALSEDDVLEGFKNGTKYSNSSKIVILPTKSADLIFVVKMRRSIFGYQDLEGYVCNKDFKQDEFKKYSSWVPENHLQMTRRLQSQILPIPPWFLFVRSVVQASEQL
;
A
#
# COMPACT_ATOMS: atom_id res chain seq x y z
N MET A 1 6.96 -12.46 30.10
CA MET A 1 7.34 -11.05 29.89
C MET A 1 6.14 -10.32 29.32
N LYS A 2 5.73 -9.18 29.88
CA LYS A 2 4.69 -8.34 29.27
C LYS A 2 5.25 -7.71 27.99
N PRO A 3 4.50 -7.71 26.88
CA PRO A 3 5.03 -7.15 25.65
C PRO A 3 5.35 -5.65 25.75
N THR A 4 6.47 -5.24 25.17
CA THR A 4 7.08 -3.91 25.32
C THR A 4 6.18 -2.75 24.89
N TRP A 5 5.19 -3.01 24.02
CA TRP A 5 4.20 -2.01 23.57
C TRP A 5 3.25 -1.53 24.68
N GLN A 6 3.14 -2.26 25.79
CA GLN A 6 2.33 -1.83 26.94
C GLN A 6 2.95 -0.67 27.73
N ARG A 7 4.22 -0.30 27.46
CA ARG A 7 4.94 0.78 28.16
C ARG A 7 5.00 2.11 27.41
N ILE A 8 4.52 2.16 26.16
CA ILE A 8 4.43 3.43 25.43
C ILE A 8 3.24 4.22 26.02
N PRO A 9 3.44 5.50 26.43
CA PRO A 9 2.38 6.37 26.94
C PRO A 9 1.20 6.40 25.97
N ILE A 10 -0.03 6.46 26.49
CA ILE A 10 -1.24 6.40 25.66
C ILE A 10 -1.31 7.62 24.73
N GLU A 11 -0.75 8.74 25.18
CA GLU A 11 -0.66 10.02 24.48
C GLU A 11 0.25 9.92 23.24
N VAL A 12 1.31 9.10 23.30
CA VAL A 12 2.22 8.84 22.16
C VAL A 12 1.64 7.79 21.20
N LYS A 13 0.68 6.97 21.66
CA LYS A 13 -0.08 6.05 20.78
C LYS A 13 -1.17 6.77 19.99
N GLU A 14 -1.61 7.93 20.46
CA GLU A 14 -2.63 8.77 19.83
C GLU A 14 -2.02 9.80 18.85
N GLU A 15 -0.70 9.96 18.82
CA GLU A 15 -0.03 10.58 17.68
C GLU A 15 -0.39 9.78 16.43
N ILE A 16 -1.13 10.43 15.53
CA ILE A 16 -1.72 9.87 14.32
C ILE A 16 -0.64 9.07 13.60
N ILE A 17 -0.68 7.74 13.75
CA ILE A 17 0.19 6.85 12.98
C ILE A 17 -0.32 6.89 11.56
N GLN A 18 0.13 7.87 10.78
CA GLN A 18 -0.22 8.01 9.36
C GLN A 18 0.32 6.83 8.54
N PHE A 19 1.29 6.09 9.06
CA PHE A 19 2.01 5.09 8.31
C PHE A 19 2.42 3.86 9.14
N LEU A 20 2.11 2.67 8.63
CA LEU A 20 2.48 1.37 9.20
C LEU A 20 3.42 0.61 8.26
N ASP A 21 4.60 0.21 8.76
CA ASP A 21 5.62 -0.56 8.03
C ASP A 21 5.95 -1.87 8.75
N PHE A 22 5.88 -2.98 8.02
CA PHE A 22 6.20 -4.30 8.52
C PHE A 22 7.27 -4.98 7.67
N LYS A 23 8.40 -5.30 8.30
CA LYS A 23 9.54 -5.96 7.65
C LYS A 23 9.37 -7.46 7.47
N SER A 24 8.48 -8.07 8.24
CA SER A 24 8.18 -9.49 8.22
C SER A 24 6.68 -9.70 8.19
N SER A 25 6.28 -10.88 7.73
CA SER A 25 4.93 -11.38 7.92
C SER A 25 4.55 -11.37 9.40
N LEU A 26 3.32 -10.99 9.68
CA LEU A 26 2.68 -11.14 10.98
C LEU A 26 1.91 -12.47 10.98
N SER A 27 1.88 -13.13 12.13
CA SER A 27 0.94 -14.24 12.35
C SER A 27 -0.49 -13.76 12.18
N GLU A 28 -1.37 -14.66 11.73
CA GLU A 28 -2.80 -14.36 11.54
C GLU A 28 -3.46 -13.79 12.81
N GLU A 29 -3.19 -14.36 13.99
CA GLU A 29 -3.72 -13.88 15.28
C GLU A 29 -3.31 -12.42 15.56
N LEU A 30 -2.01 -12.13 15.46
CA LEU A 30 -1.49 -10.77 15.64
C LEU A 30 -2.08 -9.78 14.65
N LEU A 31 -2.23 -10.17 13.38
CA LEU A 31 -2.86 -9.30 12.39
C LEU A 31 -4.33 -9.06 12.74
N ALA A 32 -5.07 -10.11 13.08
CA ALA A 32 -6.49 -10.03 13.45
C ALA A 32 -6.72 -9.09 14.64
N ASP A 33 -5.79 -9.00 15.57
CA ASP A 33 -5.85 -8.02 16.66
C ASP A 33 -5.42 -6.62 16.23
N LEU A 34 -4.39 -6.53 15.38
CA LEU A 34 -3.87 -5.26 14.90
C LEU A 34 -4.92 -4.48 14.07
N VAL A 35 -5.66 -5.15 13.18
CA VAL A 35 -6.69 -4.51 12.33
C VAL A 35 -7.83 -3.89 13.15
N LYS A 36 -8.03 -4.32 14.39
CA LYS A 36 -9.05 -3.78 15.29
C LYS A 36 -8.61 -2.48 15.98
N THR A 37 -7.31 -2.20 16.01
CA THR A 37 -6.73 -1.08 16.74
C THR A 37 -7.10 0.27 16.11
N LYS A 38 -7.12 1.33 16.93
CA LYS A 38 -7.28 2.72 16.43
C LYS A 38 -6.17 3.09 15.44
N ASN A 39 -4.94 2.63 15.69
CA ASN A 39 -3.78 2.96 14.86
C ASN A 39 -3.94 2.42 13.44
N TRP A 40 -4.46 1.21 13.28
CA TRP A 40 -4.77 0.67 11.95
C TRP A 40 -5.88 1.46 11.26
N LYS A 41 -6.96 1.76 11.98
CA LYS A 41 -8.13 2.49 11.46
C LYS A 41 -7.82 3.95 11.08
N ASN A 42 -6.83 4.55 11.72
CA ASN A 42 -6.41 5.93 11.49
C ASN A 42 -5.16 6.04 10.60
N ALA A 43 -4.60 4.91 10.16
CA ALA A 43 -3.47 4.94 9.23
C ALA A 43 -3.93 5.47 7.88
N ASP A 44 -3.08 6.26 7.24
CA ASP A 44 -3.27 6.67 5.85
C ASP A 44 -2.58 5.67 4.91
N GLN A 45 -1.55 4.97 5.40
CA GLN A 45 -0.64 4.23 4.54
C GLN A 45 -0.14 2.94 5.21
N ILE A 46 -0.02 1.88 4.42
CA ILE A 46 0.56 0.62 4.88
C ILE A 46 1.56 0.05 3.88
N PHE A 47 2.62 -0.56 4.42
CA PHE A 47 3.64 -1.25 3.66
C PHE A 47 4.05 -2.55 4.35
N PHE A 48 4.02 -3.67 3.61
CA PHE A 48 4.60 -4.94 4.02
C PHE A 48 5.71 -5.37 3.05
N TYR A 49 6.90 -5.65 3.59
CA TYR A 49 8.00 -6.27 2.83
C TYR A 49 7.74 -7.75 2.55
N GLY A 50 7.16 -8.43 3.54
CA GLY A 50 6.89 -9.86 3.49
C GLY A 50 5.53 -10.17 2.88
N ARG A 51 5.32 -11.47 2.67
CA ARG A 51 3.98 -12.01 2.39
C ARG A 51 3.06 -11.70 3.57
N GLN A 52 1.90 -11.16 3.31
CA GLN A 52 0.87 -10.94 4.30
C GLN A 52 -0.50 -11.17 3.67
N GLU A 53 -1.27 -12.08 4.27
CA GLU A 53 -2.69 -12.20 3.98
C GLU A 53 -3.41 -11.17 4.84
N ILE A 54 -3.92 -10.10 4.21
CA ILE A 54 -4.63 -9.01 4.87
C ILE A 54 -6.10 -9.07 4.47
N PRO A 55 -7.06 -9.05 5.42
CA PRO A 55 -8.46 -8.92 5.07
C PRO A 55 -8.69 -7.65 4.25
N MET A 56 -9.26 -7.79 3.04
CA MET A 56 -9.32 -6.68 2.09
C MET A 56 -10.04 -5.46 2.64
N ASP A 57 -11.20 -5.66 3.28
CA ASP A 57 -12.00 -4.58 3.88
C ASP A 57 -11.22 -3.75 4.90
N SER A 58 -10.19 -4.33 5.52
CA SER A 58 -9.38 -3.63 6.52
C SER A 58 -8.40 -2.62 5.92
N VAL A 59 -8.18 -2.60 4.61
CA VAL A 59 -7.23 -1.67 3.96
C VAL A 59 -7.89 -0.68 3.00
N LEU A 60 -9.19 -0.81 2.72
CA LEU A 60 -9.88 0.04 1.73
C LEU A 60 -9.99 1.52 2.14
N HIS A 61 -9.78 1.86 3.41
CA HIS A 61 -9.75 3.25 3.88
C HIS A 61 -8.40 3.94 3.64
N LEU A 62 -7.34 3.18 3.41
CA LEU A 62 -5.98 3.70 3.28
C LEU A 62 -5.81 4.51 1.97
N ASP A 63 -4.96 5.52 2.00
CA ASP A 63 -4.53 6.32 0.85
C ASP A 63 -3.41 5.64 0.06
N LYS A 64 -2.53 4.89 0.73
CA LYS A 64 -1.50 4.08 0.05
C LYS A 64 -1.35 2.68 0.63
N ILE A 65 -1.35 1.69 -0.27
CA ILE A 65 -1.30 0.28 0.11
C ILE A 65 -0.20 -0.42 -0.65
N ARG A 66 0.68 -1.14 0.06
CA ARG A 66 1.65 -2.00 -0.60
C ARG A 66 1.94 -3.27 0.20
N PHE A 67 1.70 -4.42 -0.41
CA PHE A 67 1.99 -5.71 0.21
C PHE A 67 2.11 -6.83 -0.84
N TYR A 68 2.59 -7.99 -0.39
CA TYR A 68 2.59 -9.24 -1.14
C TYR A 68 1.62 -10.23 -0.49
N THR A 69 0.82 -10.96 -1.26
CA THR A 69 -0.16 -11.96 -0.78
C THR A 69 -0.13 -13.17 -1.72
N THR A 70 -0.53 -14.37 -1.29
CA THR A 70 -0.81 -15.43 -2.27
C THR A 70 -2.24 -15.45 -2.73
N ASP A 71 -3.18 -15.00 -1.90
CA ASP A 71 -4.61 -15.27 -2.07
C ASP A 71 -5.31 -13.99 -2.53
N PHE A 72 -4.86 -13.45 -3.66
CA PHE A 72 -5.46 -12.26 -4.26
C PHE A 72 -6.45 -12.67 -5.34
N THR A 73 -7.70 -12.25 -5.19
CA THR A 73 -8.80 -12.60 -6.11
C THR A 73 -9.19 -11.43 -7.03
N THR A 74 -9.97 -11.72 -8.08
CA THR A 74 -10.56 -10.69 -8.93
C THR A 74 -11.47 -9.74 -8.13
N ILE A 75 -12.20 -10.27 -7.14
CA ILE A 75 -13.08 -9.48 -6.27
C ILE A 75 -12.25 -8.50 -5.43
N ASP A 76 -11.11 -8.95 -4.89
CA ASP A 76 -10.20 -8.09 -4.13
C ASP A 76 -9.65 -6.95 -4.98
N ALA A 77 -9.27 -7.25 -6.23
CA ALA A 77 -8.84 -6.23 -7.19
C ALA A 77 -9.94 -5.20 -7.46
N TRP A 78 -11.19 -5.65 -7.64
CA TRP A 78 -12.33 -4.75 -7.85
C TRP A 78 -12.61 -3.87 -6.64
N ASN A 79 -12.61 -4.44 -5.43
CA ASN A 79 -12.82 -3.69 -4.20
C ASN A 79 -11.76 -2.61 -4.00
N LEU A 80 -10.49 -2.92 -4.25
CA LEU A 80 -9.41 -1.92 -4.20
C LEU A 80 -9.63 -0.80 -5.20
N ILE A 81 -9.84 -1.14 -6.48
CA ILE A 81 -10.03 -0.14 -7.54
C ILE A 81 -11.26 0.74 -7.24
N ASP A 82 -12.38 0.12 -6.87
CA ASP A 82 -13.64 0.81 -6.53
C ASP A 82 -13.45 1.79 -5.37
N SER A 83 -12.73 1.37 -4.32
CA SER A 83 -12.44 2.21 -3.15
C SER A 83 -11.70 3.51 -3.49
N PHE A 84 -10.90 3.53 -4.56
CA PHE A 84 -10.21 4.72 -5.02
C PHE A 84 -11.08 5.55 -5.97
N ILE A 85 -11.71 4.95 -6.99
CA ILE A 85 -12.48 5.73 -7.99
C ILE A 85 -13.73 6.39 -7.40
N THR A 86 -14.29 5.82 -6.33
CA THR A 86 -15.49 6.34 -5.65
C THR A 86 -15.18 7.32 -4.50
N ARG A 87 -13.91 7.54 -4.14
CA ARG A 87 -13.51 8.41 -3.03
C ARG A 87 -13.58 9.89 -3.43
N GLN A 88 -14.02 10.76 -2.50
CA GLN A 88 -14.15 12.21 -2.77
C GLN A 88 -12.82 12.97 -2.61
N ASN A 89 -12.02 12.62 -1.60
CA ASN A 89 -10.84 13.38 -1.19
C ASN A 89 -9.53 12.79 -1.76
N LEU A 90 -9.49 12.54 -3.07
CA LEU A 90 -8.33 11.96 -3.72
C LEU A 90 -7.21 12.99 -3.92
N LYS A 91 -5.96 12.54 -3.81
CA LYS A 91 -4.77 13.30 -4.19
C LYS A 91 -3.91 12.49 -5.16
N PRO A 92 -3.12 13.15 -6.04
CA PRO A 92 -2.15 12.44 -6.87
C PRO A 92 -1.23 11.54 -6.05
N GLY A 93 -1.03 10.32 -6.54
CA GLY A 93 -0.21 9.29 -5.90
C GLY A 93 -0.91 8.43 -4.85
N PHE A 94 -2.18 8.70 -4.53
CA PHE A 94 -3.00 7.74 -3.78
C PHE A 94 -3.19 6.47 -4.61
N GLY A 95 -3.21 5.31 -3.98
CA GLY A 95 -3.33 4.06 -4.72
C GLY A 95 -2.72 2.85 -4.03
N PHE A 96 -2.42 1.84 -4.82
CA PHE A 96 -1.93 0.58 -4.30
C PHE A 96 -0.94 -0.12 -5.25
N ARG A 97 -0.17 -1.03 -4.67
CA ARG A 97 0.54 -2.09 -5.38
C ARG A 97 0.45 -3.39 -4.60
N VAL A 98 -0.15 -4.39 -5.22
CA VAL A 98 -0.23 -5.73 -4.67
C VAL A 98 0.56 -6.67 -5.56
N ASN A 99 1.55 -7.32 -4.98
CA ASN A 99 2.24 -8.44 -5.58
C ASN A 99 1.50 -9.72 -5.18
N PHE A 100 1.26 -10.64 -6.10
CA PHE A 100 0.54 -11.87 -5.77
C PHE A 100 1.00 -13.12 -6.53
N GLY A 101 0.78 -14.26 -5.88
CA GLY A 101 1.15 -15.59 -6.40
C GLY A 101 0.06 -16.28 -7.22
N THR A 102 -1.21 -15.92 -7.01
CA THR A 102 -2.34 -16.43 -7.79
C THR A 102 -2.27 -15.97 -9.24
N ALA A 103 -2.60 -16.84 -10.17
CA ALA A 103 -2.78 -16.45 -11.57
C ALA A 103 -4.15 -15.78 -11.72
N LEU A 104 -4.16 -14.46 -11.79
CA LEU A 104 -5.33 -13.69 -12.21
C LEU A 104 -5.28 -13.46 -13.72
N SER A 105 -6.43 -13.64 -14.35
CA SER A 105 -6.68 -13.26 -15.74
C SER A 105 -6.73 -11.74 -15.83
N GLU A 106 -5.92 -11.16 -16.71
CA GLU A 106 -5.98 -9.73 -17.00
C GLU A 106 -7.39 -9.36 -17.48
N ASP A 107 -7.99 -10.18 -18.35
CA ASP A 107 -9.31 -9.90 -18.92
C ASP A 107 -10.41 -9.88 -17.85
N ASP A 108 -10.32 -10.74 -16.82
CA ASP A 108 -11.33 -10.83 -15.76
C ASP A 108 -11.25 -9.60 -14.85
N VAL A 109 -10.04 -9.18 -14.48
CA VAL A 109 -9.84 -7.95 -13.67
C VAL A 109 -10.38 -6.74 -14.44
N LEU A 110 -10.14 -6.68 -15.75
CA LEU A 110 -10.52 -5.55 -16.58
C LEU A 110 -11.99 -5.55 -17.02
N GLU A 111 -12.65 -6.71 -17.07
CA GLU A 111 -14.06 -6.84 -17.45
C GLU A 111 -14.98 -5.98 -16.58
N GLY A 112 -14.70 -5.91 -15.27
CA GLY A 112 -15.44 -5.08 -14.33
C GLY A 112 -15.45 -3.58 -14.69
N PHE A 113 -14.59 -3.12 -15.59
CA PHE A 113 -14.39 -1.69 -15.88
C PHE A 113 -14.57 -1.27 -17.34
N LYS A 114 -14.93 -2.20 -18.24
CA LYS A 114 -14.98 -1.95 -19.71
C LYS A 114 -15.92 -0.80 -20.14
N ASN A 115 -16.92 -0.43 -19.34
CA ASN A 115 -17.98 0.51 -19.74
C ASN A 115 -17.63 2.01 -19.60
N GLY A 116 -16.42 2.39 -19.17
CA GLY A 116 -16.04 3.80 -18.98
C GLY A 116 -14.55 4.11 -19.18
N THR A 117 -13.80 3.18 -19.77
CA THR A 117 -12.33 3.18 -19.76
C THR A 117 -11.69 3.59 -21.07
N LYS A 118 -10.62 4.38 -20.99
CA LYS A 118 -9.61 4.41 -22.07
C LYS A 118 -8.66 3.25 -21.84
N TYR A 119 -8.63 2.31 -22.78
CA TYR A 119 -7.73 1.15 -22.76
C TYR A 119 -6.59 1.33 -23.76
N SER A 120 -5.36 1.13 -23.30
CA SER A 120 -4.17 1.12 -24.17
C SER A 120 -3.59 -0.29 -24.24
N ASN A 121 -3.87 -0.99 -25.34
CA ASN A 121 -3.36 -2.34 -25.63
C ASN A 121 -1.83 -2.44 -25.56
N SER A 122 -1.11 -1.40 -26.01
CA SER A 122 0.35 -1.42 -26.07
C SER A 122 1.04 -1.30 -24.70
N SER A 123 0.35 -0.71 -23.72
CA SER A 123 0.92 -0.45 -22.39
C SER A 123 0.29 -1.28 -21.27
N LYS A 124 -0.79 -2.03 -21.58
CA LYS A 124 -1.62 -2.77 -20.60
C LYS A 124 -2.06 -1.87 -19.44
N ILE A 125 -2.48 -0.67 -19.80
CA ILE A 125 -2.93 0.36 -18.86
C ILE A 125 -4.42 0.59 -19.08
N VAL A 126 -5.14 0.68 -17.97
CA VAL A 126 -6.55 1.04 -17.91
C VAL A 126 -6.66 2.38 -17.19
N ILE A 127 -7.36 3.32 -17.81
CA ILE A 127 -7.61 4.63 -17.23
C ILE A 127 -9.09 4.74 -16.88
N LEU A 128 -9.35 4.96 -15.60
CA LEU A 128 -10.66 5.06 -14.99
C LEU A 128 -10.94 6.51 -14.57
N PRO A 129 -12.18 7.01 -14.76
CA PRO A 129 -12.58 8.27 -14.20
C PRO A 129 -12.62 8.17 -12.66
N THR A 130 -12.38 9.30 -11.99
CA THR A 130 -12.63 9.45 -10.55
C THR A 130 -13.76 10.43 -10.31
N LYS A 131 -14.21 10.57 -9.06
CA LYS A 131 -15.15 11.65 -8.69
C LYS A 131 -14.55 13.06 -8.83
N SER A 132 -13.22 13.19 -8.81
CA SER A 132 -12.57 14.47 -9.02
C SER A 132 -12.40 14.73 -10.52
N ALA A 133 -12.90 15.88 -10.97
CA ALA A 133 -12.85 16.24 -12.37
C ALA A 133 -11.41 16.41 -12.89
N ASP A 134 -10.40 16.60 -12.06
CA ASP A 134 -9.02 16.81 -12.54
C ASP A 134 -8.12 15.58 -12.39
N LEU A 135 -8.67 14.49 -11.84
CA LEU A 135 -7.93 13.27 -11.53
C LEU A 135 -8.50 12.06 -12.26
N ILE A 136 -7.59 11.16 -12.62
CA ILE A 136 -7.89 9.85 -13.19
C ILE A 136 -7.22 8.77 -12.34
N PHE A 137 -7.79 7.57 -12.35
CA PHE A 137 -7.17 6.42 -11.71
C PHE A 137 -6.59 5.49 -12.77
N VAL A 138 -5.28 5.30 -12.73
CA VAL A 138 -4.54 4.53 -13.72
C VAL A 138 -4.22 3.18 -13.11
N VAL A 139 -4.67 2.10 -13.75
CA VAL A 139 -4.43 0.72 -13.32
C VAL A 139 -3.54 0.03 -14.33
N LYS A 140 -2.59 -0.75 -13.82
CA LYS A 140 -1.67 -1.55 -14.63
C LYS A 140 -1.46 -2.90 -13.98
N MET A 141 -1.54 -3.94 -14.80
CA MET A 141 -1.19 -5.30 -14.41
C MET A 141 0.10 -5.71 -15.14
N ARG A 142 0.99 -6.39 -14.42
CA ARG A 142 2.26 -6.89 -14.98
C ARG A 142 2.51 -8.29 -14.49
N ARG A 143 3.14 -9.09 -15.34
CA ARG A 143 3.74 -10.35 -14.93
C ARG A 143 5.18 -10.10 -14.52
N SER A 144 5.55 -10.54 -13.33
CA SER A 144 6.93 -10.54 -12.85
C SER A 144 7.72 -11.66 -13.52
N ILE A 145 9.01 -11.45 -13.71
CA ILE A 145 9.95 -12.46 -14.21
C ILE A 145 10.09 -13.67 -13.27
N PHE A 146 9.72 -13.51 -12.00
CA PHE A 146 9.76 -14.56 -10.99
C PHE A 146 8.44 -15.36 -10.87
N GLY A 147 7.55 -15.24 -11.86
CA GLY A 147 6.29 -15.99 -11.90
C GLY A 147 5.13 -15.34 -11.12
N TYR A 148 5.41 -14.33 -10.30
CA TYR A 148 4.39 -13.52 -9.64
C TYR A 148 3.67 -12.58 -10.61
N GLN A 149 2.52 -12.06 -10.20
CA GLN A 149 1.84 -10.95 -10.86
C GLN A 149 1.80 -9.73 -9.94
N ASP A 150 1.77 -8.55 -10.57
CA ASP A 150 1.68 -7.27 -9.89
C ASP A 150 0.45 -6.55 -10.43
N LEU A 151 -0.44 -6.13 -9.54
CA LEU A 151 -1.49 -5.17 -9.85
C LEU A 151 -1.18 -3.86 -9.13
N GLU A 152 -1.11 -2.78 -9.89
CA GLU A 152 -0.87 -1.46 -9.35
C GLU A 152 -1.89 -0.47 -9.89
N GLY A 153 -2.38 0.41 -9.02
CA GLY A 153 -3.38 1.41 -9.36
C GLY A 153 -3.03 2.71 -8.65
N TYR A 154 -2.93 3.82 -9.38
CA TYR A 154 -2.61 5.13 -8.78
C TYR A 154 -3.43 6.25 -9.37
N VAL A 155 -3.84 7.17 -8.49
CA VAL A 155 -4.45 8.45 -8.85
C VAL A 155 -3.39 9.32 -9.50
N CYS A 156 -3.70 9.83 -10.68
CA CYS A 156 -2.84 10.69 -11.48
C CYS A 156 -3.62 11.92 -11.94
N ASN A 157 -2.89 12.96 -12.35
CA ASN A 157 -3.51 14.09 -13.04
C ASN A 157 -4.05 13.67 -14.40
N LYS A 158 -5.06 14.39 -14.91
CA LYS A 158 -5.67 14.12 -16.22
C LYS A 158 -4.69 14.13 -17.41
N ASP A 159 -3.61 14.90 -17.32
CA ASP A 159 -2.53 14.99 -18.31
C ASP A 159 -1.43 13.92 -18.10
N PHE A 160 -1.79 12.84 -17.40
CA PHE A 160 -0.97 11.69 -17.02
C PHE A 160 0.18 11.37 -17.97
N LYS A 161 1.37 11.25 -17.38
CA LYS A 161 2.59 10.75 -18.03
C LYS A 161 3.04 9.46 -17.36
N GLN A 162 3.54 8.51 -18.15
CA GLN A 162 4.01 7.23 -17.60
C GLN A 162 5.12 7.38 -16.54
N ASP A 163 5.94 8.42 -16.62
CA ASP A 163 6.99 8.65 -15.63
C ASP A 163 6.44 9.09 -14.27
N GLU A 164 5.30 9.78 -14.23
CA GLU A 164 4.57 10.06 -12.99
C GLU A 164 4.09 8.75 -12.35
N PHE A 165 3.54 7.83 -13.14
CA PHE A 165 3.16 6.50 -12.68
C PHE A 165 4.33 5.73 -12.06
N LYS A 166 5.49 5.75 -12.73
CA LYS A 166 6.70 5.08 -12.24
C LYS A 166 7.14 5.64 -10.90
N LYS A 167 7.01 6.96 -10.69
CA LYS A 167 7.32 7.61 -9.42
C LYS A 167 6.41 7.12 -8.29
N TYR A 168 5.12 6.92 -8.55
CA TYR A 168 4.21 6.35 -7.54
C TYR A 168 4.47 4.87 -7.30
N SER A 169 4.71 4.10 -8.36
CA SER A 169 5.03 2.66 -8.30
C SER A 169 6.35 2.34 -7.55
N SER A 170 7.31 3.25 -7.61
CA SER A 170 8.58 3.14 -6.89
C SER A 170 8.53 3.66 -5.46
N TRP A 171 7.36 4.16 -5.01
CA TRP A 171 7.21 4.68 -3.66
C TRP A 171 7.60 3.61 -2.63
N VAL A 172 8.57 3.98 -1.81
CA VAL A 172 8.96 3.31 -0.59
C VAL A 172 8.98 4.40 0.48
N PRO A 173 8.40 4.18 1.66
CA PRO A 173 8.38 5.14 2.76
C PRO A 173 9.78 5.70 3.07
N GLU A 174 9.89 7.00 3.32
CA GLU A 174 11.20 7.68 3.51
C GLU A 174 11.96 7.18 4.75
N ASN A 175 11.23 6.83 5.81
CA ASN A 175 11.77 6.18 7.01
C ASN A 175 12.50 4.87 6.69
N HIS A 176 12.07 4.18 5.64
CA HIS A 176 12.73 2.98 5.16
C HIS A 176 14.04 3.32 4.42
N LEU A 177 14.06 4.34 3.55
CA LEU A 177 15.28 4.76 2.85
C LEU A 177 16.39 5.19 3.83
N GLN A 178 16.02 5.87 4.92
CA GLN A 178 16.95 6.25 5.98
C GLN A 178 17.45 5.03 6.78
N MET A 179 16.58 4.04 7.05
CA MET A 179 16.98 2.80 7.74
C MET A 179 17.89 1.90 6.88
N THR A 180 17.62 1.76 5.59
CA THR A 180 18.42 0.91 4.69
C THR A 180 19.84 1.48 4.53
N ARG A 181 19.99 2.81 4.52
CA ARG A 181 21.31 3.48 4.62
C ARG A 181 22.01 3.23 5.96
N ARG A 182 21.27 3.17 7.08
CA ARG A 182 21.84 2.84 8.41
C ARG A 182 22.25 1.38 8.53
N LEU A 183 21.49 0.45 7.96
CA LEU A 183 21.83 -0.99 7.94
C LEU A 183 23.00 -1.29 7.01
N GLN A 184 23.13 -0.59 5.87
CA GLN A 184 24.29 -0.70 4.99
C GLN A 184 25.58 -0.12 5.62
N SER A 185 25.47 0.78 6.60
CA SER A 185 26.62 1.36 7.31
C SER A 185 26.98 0.64 8.62
N GLN A 186 26.18 -0.35 9.05
CA GLN A 186 26.43 -1.13 10.27
C GLN A 186 26.47 -2.63 9.95
N ILE A 187 27.66 -3.14 9.63
CA ILE A 187 27.93 -4.59 9.52
C ILE A 187 27.96 -5.16 10.95
N LEU A 188 26.80 -5.43 11.57
CA LEU A 188 26.68 -6.30 12.75
C LEU A 188 25.31 -7.00 12.78
N PRO A 189 25.20 -8.23 13.34
CA PRO A 189 24.00 -9.04 13.23
C PRO A 189 22.96 -8.58 14.25
N ILE A 190 21.84 -8.03 13.77
CA ILE A 190 20.69 -7.72 14.62
C ILE A 190 19.71 -8.91 14.54
N PRO A 191 19.23 -9.46 15.68
CA PRO A 191 18.29 -10.58 15.68
C PRO A 191 16.95 -10.24 14.99
N PRO A 192 16.27 -11.22 14.35
CA PRO A 192 15.10 -10.97 13.50
C PRO A 192 13.90 -10.31 14.21
N TRP A 193 13.79 -10.43 15.53
CA TRP A 193 12.67 -9.93 16.32
C TRP A 193 12.82 -8.47 16.79
N PHE A 194 13.91 -7.78 16.42
CA PHE A 194 14.23 -6.43 16.87
C PHE A 194 13.66 -5.30 15.99
N LEU A 195 12.85 -5.62 14.99
CA LEU A 195 12.32 -4.65 14.02
C LEU A 195 10.93 -4.18 14.45
N PHE A 196 10.90 -3.40 15.53
CA PHE A 196 9.69 -2.77 16.06
C PHE A 196 9.48 -1.37 15.46
N VAL A 197 8.21 -1.07 15.15
CA VAL A 197 7.63 0.18 14.61
C VAL A 197 8.43 1.44 15.00
N ARG A 198 8.93 2.17 14.00
CA ARG A 198 9.36 3.57 14.16
C ARG A 198 8.37 4.48 13.43
N SER A 199 7.49 5.13 14.19
CA SER A 199 6.91 6.41 13.78
C SER A 199 8.02 7.47 13.86
N VAL A 200 8.12 8.31 12.83
CA VAL A 200 8.97 9.52 12.87
C VAL A 200 8.01 10.70 12.86
N VAL A 201 7.96 11.40 14.00
CA VAL A 201 7.50 12.79 14.06
C VAL A 201 8.68 13.65 13.60
N GLN A 202 8.50 14.38 12.51
CA GLN A 202 9.41 15.44 12.12
C GLN A 202 8.59 16.67 11.76
N ALA A 203 8.04 17.33 12.79
CA ALA A 203 7.51 18.70 12.72
C ALA A 203 7.23 19.25 14.12
N SER A 204 8.26 19.78 14.80
CA SER A 204 8.15 20.90 15.76
C SER A 204 9.50 21.21 16.41
N GLU A 205 10.51 21.53 15.59
CA GLU A 205 11.65 22.32 16.05
C GLU A 205 11.75 23.60 15.22
N GLN A 206 10.64 24.33 15.09
CA GLN A 206 10.60 25.77 14.85
C GLN A 206 9.25 26.28 15.37
N LEU A 207 9.17 26.53 16.67
CA LEU A 207 8.43 27.62 17.33
C LEU A 207 8.65 27.53 18.85
#